data_AF-A0A0M0F2Q0-F1
#
_entry.id   AF-A0A0M0F2Q0-F1
#
_cell.length_a   1.000
_cell.length_b   1.000
_cell.length_c   1.000
_cell.angle_alpha   90.00
_cell.angle_beta   90.00
_cell.angle_gamma   90.00
#
_symmetry.space_group_name_H-M   'P 1'
#
loop_
_entity.id
_entity.type
_entity.pdbx_description
1 polymer ?
#
loop_
_entity_poly.entity_id
_entity_poly.type
_entity_poly.pdbx_seq_one_letter_code
_entity_poly.pdbx_strand_id
1 'polypeptide(L)'
;MTDPMMQLHSVDPARRAGLGAVDEAAFAALREEILMTTTLDPTNAAPAAPPSRRRRLGRRGAVALGLATVLAGGGVAYAAIQAFRGSSGEGVTCVTAWSPDVAEGLDVDAAGPWLTGDPYADCTTLLAEQGLPPIEDAVAFAWDGQTYVAPADQVPDGVERLEGRSAVDPAVVELQQSVTDRVDGGASTCRTVAEGVAWAEDELDRLGLDDWSVGEHDALPEGADGTPVCAFATVDVGGRAVVVGASGSSDGILEDPVVAAIVSALKSGITDGCVSLGEARAIADEALTSVDGPFPTTSVPDESAACARVDLFVGGNVQVTVYGPSSVG
;
A
#
# COMPACT_ATOMS: atom_id res chain seq x y z
N MET A 1 34.81 7.06 -21.81
CA MET A 1 33.53 6.33 -21.83
C MET A 1 33.73 5.08 -20.99
N THR A 2 33.23 5.09 -19.76
CA THR A 2 33.33 3.99 -18.81
C THR A 2 32.12 3.08 -18.99
N ASP A 3 32.38 1.77 -19.05
CA ASP A 3 31.38 0.72 -19.23
C ASP A 3 30.40 0.68 -18.02
N PRO A 4 29.09 0.89 -18.24
CA PRO A 4 28.08 0.86 -17.18
C PRO A 4 28.06 -0.48 -16.41
N MET A 5 28.39 -1.59 -17.10
CA MET A 5 28.43 -2.92 -16.48
C MET A 5 29.59 -3.06 -15.50
N MET A 6 30.73 -2.40 -15.76
CA MET A 6 31.83 -2.36 -14.79
C MET A 6 31.50 -1.50 -13.57
N GLN A 7 30.75 -0.40 -13.76
CA GLN A 7 30.28 0.39 -12.63
C GLN A 7 29.33 -0.42 -11.76
N LEU A 8 28.33 -1.08 -12.35
CA LEU A 8 27.40 -1.95 -11.63
C LEU A 8 28.12 -3.10 -10.88
N HIS A 9 29.11 -3.74 -11.50
CA HIS A 9 29.90 -4.77 -10.84
C HIS A 9 30.75 -4.26 -9.66
N SER A 10 31.16 -2.99 -9.69
CA SER A 10 31.94 -2.36 -8.61
C SER A 10 31.08 -1.93 -7.41
N VAL A 11 29.78 -1.80 -7.59
CA VAL A 11 28.81 -1.49 -6.52
C VAL A 11 28.07 -2.71 -5.99
N ASP A 12 28.30 -3.91 -6.54
CA ASP A 12 27.65 -5.19 -6.19
C ASP A 12 27.31 -5.32 -4.69
N PRO A 13 26.06 -5.00 -4.30
CA PRO A 13 25.62 -4.99 -2.91
C PRO A 13 25.53 -6.41 -2.33
N ALA A 14 25.23 -7.40 -3.18
CA ALA A 14 25.07 -8.79 -2.78
C ALA A 14 26.38 -9.39 -2.25
N ARG A 15 27.52 -8.97 -2.83
CA ARG A 15 28.84 -9.36 -2.36
C ARG A 15 29.24 -8.68 -1.05
N ARG A 16 28.80 -7.44 -0.82
CA ARG A 16 29.03 -6.70 0.44
C ARG A 16 28.15 -7.21 1.58
N ALA A 17 26.95 -7.71 1.27
CA ALA A 17 26.03 -8.31 2.22
C ALA A 17 26.43 -9.74 2.66
N GLY A 18 27.54 -10.29 2.15
CA GLY A 18 28.02 -11.61 2.57
C GLY A 18 27.13 -12.78 2.14
N LEU A 19 26.27 -12.59 1.14
CA LEU A 19 25.31 -13.60 0.65
C LEU A 19 25.96 -14.72 -0.18
N GLY A 20 27.28 -14.75 -0.30
CA GLY A 20 28.01 -15.80 -1.03
C GLY A 20 27.96 -17.20 -0.39
N ALA A 21 27.26 -17.35 0.74
CA ALA A 21 27.10 -18.60 1.48
C ALA A 21 25.63 -18.99 1.68
N VAL A 22 24.72 -18.53 0.82
CA VAL A 22 23.35 -19.07 0.80
C VAL A 22 23.38 -20.43 0.10
N ASP A 23 22.93 -21.47 0.81
CA ASP A 23 22.83 -22.83 0.30
C ASP A 23 22.00 -22.86 -0.99
N GLU A 24 22.54 -23.45 -2.04
CA GLU A 24 21.91 -23.52 -3.37
C GLU A 24 20.57 -24.27 -3.29
N ALA A 25 20.42 -25.19 -2.32
CA ALA A 25 19.15 -25.85 -2.02
C ALA A 25 18.12 -24.92 -1.35
N ALA A 26 18.55 -23.98 -0.51
CA ALA A 26 17.67 -22.98 0.09
C ALA A 26 17.21 -21.95 -0.95
N PHE A 27 18.07 -21.60 -1.90
CA PHE A 27 17.71 -20.73 -3.03
C PHE A 27 16.76 -21.42 -4.01
N ALA A 28 16.95 -22.72 -4.25
CA ALA A 28 16.02 -23.53 -5.04
C ALA A 28 14.64 -23.67 -4.37
N ALA A 29 14.59 -23.88 -3.05
CA ALA A 29 13.34 -23.95 -2.30
C ALA A 29 12.58 -22.61 -2.30
N LEU A 30 13.27 -21.48 -2.14
CA LEU A 30 12.67 -20.14 -2.27
C LEU A 30 12.10 -19.91 -3.68
N ARG A 31 12.84 -20.35 -4.70
CA ARG A 31 12.41 -20.21 -6.10
C ARG A 31 11.23 -21.13 -6.44
N GLU A 32 11.13 -22.30 -5.79
CA GLU A 32 10.03 -23.24 -5.96
C GLU A 32 8.77 -22.78 -5.20
N GLU A 33 8.91 -22.19 -4.02
CA GLU A 33 7.78 -21.60 -3.27
C GLU A 33 7.18 -20.37 -3.96
N ILE A 34 8.01 -19.50 -4.55
CA ILE A 34 7.53 -18.33 -5.32
C ILE A 34 6.73 -18.75 -6.56
N LEU A 35 6.96 -19.96 -7.09
CA LEU A 35 6.25 -20.46 -8.27
C LEU A 35 4.97 -21.27 -7.95
N MET A 36 4.76 -21.71 -6.70
CA MET A 36 3.61 -22.54 -6.31
C MET A 36 2.42 -21.76 -5.74
N THR A 37 2.51 -20.45 -5.55
CA THR A 37 1.39 -19.63 -5.03
C THR A 37 0.23 -19.43 -6.01
N THR A 38 0.27 -20.00 -7.22
CA THR A 38 -0.79 -19.82 -8.24
C THR A 38 -1.72 -21.01 -8.45
N THR A 39 -1.66 -22.11 -7.69
CA THR A 39 -2.68 -23.17 -7.85
C THR A 39 -2.96 -23.97 -6.57
N LEU A 40 -3.93 -23.55 -5.76
CA LEU A 40 -4.62 -24.47 -4.84
C LEU A 40 -6.14 -24.22 -4.86
N ASP A 41 -6.80 -25.07 -5.66
CA ASP A 41 -8.25 -25.28 -5.72
C ASP A 41 -8.76 -25.84 -4.37
N PRO A 42 -9.73 -25.20 -3.69
CA PRO A 42 -10.08 -25.51 -2.29
C PRO A 42 -10.92 -26.78 -2.10
N THR A 43 -11.17 -27.59 -3.14
CA THR A 43 -12.21 -28.64 -3.06
C THR A 43 -11.71 -30.07 -2.82
N ASN A 44 -10.41 -30.34 -2.65
CA ASN A 44 -9.93 -31.71 -2.40
C ASN A 44 -8.83 -31.82 -1.34
N ALA A 45 -9.21 -31.84 -0.05
CA ALA A 45 -8.36 -32.41 0.99
C ALA A 45 -9.21 -33.12 2.06
N ALA A 46 -9.34 -34.45 1.92
CA ALA A 46 -9.93 -35.30 2.95
C ALA A 46 -9.01 -35.39 4.20
N PRO A 47 -9.56 -35.52 5.42
CA PRO A 47 -8.75 -35.50 6.64
C PRO A 47 -8.13 -36.87 6.93
N ALA A 48 -6.80 -36.96 6.94
CA ALA A 48 -6.09 -38.13 7.44
C ALA A 48 -5.87 -38.01 8.96
N ALA A 49 -6.36 -38.99 9.71
CA ALA A 49 -6.24 -39.10 11.17
C ALA A 49 -4.77 -39.27 11.64
N PRO A 50 -4.42 -38.88 12.89
CA PRO A 50 -3.03 -38.76 13.33
C PRO A 50 -2.48 -40.08 13.92
N PRO A 51 -1.19 -40.42 13.72
CA PRO A 51 -0.56 -41.44 14.54
C PRO A 51 -0.02 -40.85 15.84
N SER A 52 -0.43 -41.46 16.95
CA SER A 52 0.11 -41.28 18.30
C SER A 52 1.56 -41.80 18.42
N ARG A 53 2.47 -41.04 19.09
CA ARG A 53 3.32 -41.49 20.23
C ARG A 53 4.49 -40.53 20.55
N ARG A 54 4.46 -40.04 21.81
CA ARG A 54 5.55 -39.84 22.79
C ARG A 54 6.82 -39.04 22.44
N ARG A 55 6.85 -37.81 22.98
CA ARG A 55 7.93 -37.10 23.71
C ARG A 55 9.40 -37.57 23.50
N ARG A 56 10.20 -36.68 22.90
CA ARG A 56 11.47 -36.15 23.46
C ARG A 56 11.68 -34.70 22.97
N LEU A 57 11.23 -33.73 23.77
CA LEU A 57 11.60 -32.31 23.60
C LEU A 57 13.03 -32.13 24.10
N GLY A 58 13.99 -32.23 23.18
CA GLY A 58 15.36 -31.81 23.37
C GLY A 58 15.54 -30.34 22.99
N ARG A 59 16.56 -29.71 23.58
CA ARG A 59 16.96 -28.28 23.55
C ARG A 59 17.25 -27.66 22.16
N ARG A 60 16.74 -28.25 21.08
CA ARG A 60 16.89 -27.82 19.67
C ARG A 60 15.56 -27.41 19.00
N GLY A 61 14.43 -27.48 19.72
CA GLY A 61 13.12 -27.04 19.21
C GLY A 61 12.92 -25.52 19.15
N ALA A 62 13.85 -24.72 19.65
CA ALA A 62 13.76 -23.25 19.63
C ALA A 62 14.27 -22.60 18.33
N VAL A 63 15.01 -23.34 17.49
CA VAL A 63 15.60 -22.78 16.25
C VAL A 63 14.61 -22.85 15.08
N ALA A 64 13.67 -23.80 15.09
CA ALA A 64 12.67 -23.93 14.02
C ALA A 64 11.52 -22.92 14.12
N LEU A 65 11.25 -22.37 15.32
CA LEU A 65 10.26 -21.31 15.50
C LEU A 65 10.79 -19.91 15.14
N GLY A 66 12.11 -19.71 15.20
CA GLY A 66 12.72 -18.42 14.85
C GLY A 66 13.00 -18.21 13.36
N LEU A 67 13.00 -19.28 12.55
CA LEU A 67 13.24 -19.19 11.10
C LEU A 67 11.95 -18.98 10.29
N ALA A 68 10.79 -19.35 10.84
CA ALA A 68 9.49 -19.10 10.20
C ALA A 68 9.08 -17.61 10.25
N THR A 69 9.50 -16.87 11.28
CA THR A 69 9.20 -15.44 11.41
C THR A 69 10.09 -14.55 10.55
N VAL A 70 11.35 -14.95 10.30
CA VAL A 70 12.27 -14.19 9.44
C VAL A 70 11.87 -14.26 7.95
N LEU A 71 11.28 -15.38 7.51
CA LEU A 71 10.78 -15.52 6.14
C LEU A 71 9.44 -14.81 5.92
N ALA A 72 8.62 -14.64 6.96
CA ALA A 72 7.43 -13.80 6.89
C ALA A 72 7.79 -12.29 6.80
N GLY A 73 8.84 -11.83 7.47
CA GLY A 73 9.20 -10.40 7.49
C GLY A 73 9.80 -9.86 6.18
N GLY A 74 10.58 -10.66 5.46
CA GLY A 74 11.18 -10.22 4.18
C GLY A 74 10.21 -10.21 3.00
N GLY A 75 9.22 -11.11 3.01
CA GLY A 75 8.22 -11.23 1.95
C GLY A 75 7.15 -10.13 2.00
N VAL A 76 6.74 -9.71 3.21
CA VAL A 76 5.66 -8.73 3.37
C VAL A 76 6.12 -7.32 2.97
N ALA A 77 7.37 -6.95 3.24
CA ALA A 77 7.91 -5.66 2.81
C ALA A 77 8.10 -5.56 1.28
N TYR A 78 8.53 -6.65 0.61
CA TYR A 78 8.64 -6.65 -0.84
C TYR A 78 7.29 -6.79 -1.55
N ALA A 79 6.33 -7.50 -0.93
CA ALA A 79 4.95 -7.55 -1.41
C ALA A 79 4.25 -6.19 -1.26
N ALA A 80 4.37 -5.49 -0.13
CA ALA A 80 3.79 -4.16 0.07
C ALA A 80 4.39 -3.08 -0.85
N ILE A 81 5.69 -3.16 -1.16
CA ILE A 81 6.36 -2.21 -2.08
C ILE A 81 6.01 -2.51 -3.56
N GLN A 82 5.75 -3.77 -3.92
CA GLN A 82 5.25 -4.12 -5.26
C GLN A 82 3.74 -3.89 -5.38
N ALA A 83 2.98 -3.94 -4.29
CA ALA A 83 1.53 -3.75 -4.26
C ALA A 83 1.10 -2.31 -4.59
N PHE A 84 2.00 -1.34 -4.42
CA PHE A 84 1.75 0.07 -4.76
C PHE A 84 1.97 0.41 -6.25
N ARG A 85 2.36 -0.56 -7.08
CA ARG A 85 2.42 -0.41 -8.54
C ARG A 85 1.24 -1.18 -9.14
N GLY A 86 0.27 -0.43 -9.67
CA GLY A 86 -1.01 -0.95 -10.18
C GLY A 86 -0.88 -2.32 -10.85
N SER A 87 -1.68 -3.29 -10.36
CA SER A 87 -1.96 -4.63 -10.93
C SER A 87 -2.17 -5.72 -9.85
N SER A 88 -2.20 -5.40 -8.54
CA SER A 88 -2.41 -6.42 -7.50
C SER A 88 -3.45 -6.01 -6.44
N GLY A 89 -4.73 -6.26 -6.68
CA GLY A 89 -5.83 -6.35 -5.69
C GLY A 89 -6.22 -5.07 -4.92
N GLU A 90 -5.33 -4.09 -4.89
CA GLU A 90 -5.37 -2.89 -4.05
C GLU A 90 -5.71 -1.63 -4.86
N GLY A 91 -6.26 -1.82 -6.06
CA GLY A 91 -6.61 -0.72 -6.95
C GLY A 91 -7.65 -1.09 -7.99
N VAL A 92 -7.98 -0.12 -8.84
CA VAL A 92 -8.94 -0.27 -9.93
C VAL A 92 -8.23 -0.21 -11.28
N THR A 93 -8.64 -1.08 -12.20
CA THR A 93 -8.19 -1.07 -13.59
C THR A 93 -9.33 -0.61 -14.49
N CYS A 94 -9.06 0.39 -15.31
CA CYS A 94 -10.03 1.08 -16.15
C CYS A 94 -9.70 0.81 -17.61
N VAL A 95 -10.66 0.27 -18.35
CA VAL A 95 -10.50 -0.02 -19.77
C VAL A 95 -11.70 0.45 -20.57
N THR A 96 -11.43 1.14 -21.66
CA THR A 96 -12.40 1.61 -22.66
C THR A 96 -12.74 0.52 -23.67
N ALA A 97 -11.91 -0.52 -23.78
CA ALA A 97 -12.19 -1.73 -24.53
C ALA A 97 -11.63 -2.97 -23.80
N TRP A 98 -12.45 -4.02 -23.62
CA TRP A 98 -12.00 -5.29 -23.08
C TRP A 98 -11.42 -6.18 -24.20
N SER A 99 -10.28 -6.81 -23.92
CA SER A 99 -9.61 -7.72 -24.84
C SER A 99 -8.94 -8.88 -24.08
N PRO A 100 -8.53 -9.97 -24.77
CA PRO A 100 -7.70 -11.00 -24.15
C PRO A 100 -6.39 -10.44 -23.57
N ASP A 101 -5.81 -9.42 -24.21
CA ASP A 101 -4.59 -8.76 -23.73
C ASP A 101 -4.89 -8.05 -22.39
N VAL A 102 -6.03 -7.35 -22.27
CA VAL A 102 -6.49 -6.75 -21.00
C VAL A 102 -6.66 -7.77 -19.88
N ALA A 103 -7.20 -8.95 -20.21
CA ALA A 103 -7.36 -10.03 -19.25
C ALA A 103 -6.01 -10.59 -18.75
N GLU A 104 -4.94 -10.41 -19.52
CA GLU A 104 -3.55 -10.73 -19.13
C GLU A 104 -2.82 -9.52 -18.50
N GLY A 105 -3.53 -8.41 -18.24
CA GLY A 105 -2.97 -7.18 -17.68
C GLY A 105 -2.20 -6.32 -18.70
N LEU A 106 -2.36 -6.60 -20.00
CA LEU A 106 -1.75 -5.87 -21.10
C LEU A 106 -2.78 -4.90 -21.70
N ASP A 107 -2.34 -3.77 -22.27
CA ASP A 107 -3.24 -2.81 -22.94
C ASP A 107 -4.32 -2.17 -22.03
N VAL A 108 -3.96 -1.90 -20.77
CA VAL A 108 -4.81 -1.16 -19.82
C VAL A 108 -4.74 0.35 -20.11
N ASP A 109 -5.91 1.02 -20.16
CA ASP A 109 -5.98 2.46 -20.45
C ASP A 109 -5.55 3.30 -19.25
N ALA A 110 -6.03 2.94 -18.05
CA ALA A 110 -5.60 3.53 -16.81
C ALA A 110 -5.70 2.51 -15.67
N ALA A 111 -4.78 2.56 -14.72
CA ALA A 111 -4.84 1.77 -13.50
C ALA A 111 -4.14 2.53 -12.37
N GLY A 112 -4.63 2.35 -11.16
CA GLY A 112 -4.10 3.04 -9.99
C GLY A 112 -4.62 2.46 -8.68
N PRO A 113 -4.07 2.91 -7.54
CA PRO A 113 -4.61 2.56 -6.22
C PRO A 113 -6.06 3.05 -6.09
N TRP A 114 -6.78 2.51 -5.10
CA TRP A 114 -8.08 3.06 -4.71
C TRP A 114 -7.93 4.51 -4.23
N LEU A 115 -8.76 5.40 -4.79
CA LEU A 115 -8.82 6.81 -4.41
C LEU A 115 -9.96 7.05 -3.42
N THR A 116 -11.11 6.43 -3.69
CA THR A 116 -12.31 6.50 -2.84
C THR A 116 -12.90 5.13 -2.53
N GLY A 117 -12.48 4.09 -3.25
CA GLY A 117 -13.07 2.75 -3.16
C GLY A 117 -14.32 2.58 -4.04
N ASP A 118 -14.82 3.65 -4.67
CA ASP A 118 -15.82 3.58 -5.73
C ASP A 118 -15.11 3.37 -7.09
N PRO A 119 -15.25 2.18 -7.71
CA PRO A 119 -14.57 1.88 -8.97
C PRO A 119 -14.96 2.83 -10.11
N TYR A 120 -16.17 3.36 -10.12
CA TYR A 120 -16.64 4.24 -11.19
C TYR A 120 -16.09 5.65 -11.04
N ALA A 121 -16.14 6.19 -9.82
CA ALA A 121 -15.57 7.51 -9.52
C ALA A 121 -14.05 7.50 -9.68
N ASP A 122 -13.39 6.46 -9.19
CA ASP A 122 -11.93 6.31 -9.28
C ASP A 122 -11.49 6.15 -10.74
N CYS A 123 -12.19 5.34 -11.55
CA CYS A 123 -11.88 5.24 -12.97
C CYS A 123 -12.14 6.52 -13.75
N THR A 124 -13.17 7.28 -13.41
CA THR A 124 -13.42 8.58 -14.04
C THR A 124 -12.25 9.52 -13.79
N THR A 125 -11.72 9.55 -12.56
CA THR A 125 -10.54 10.33 -12.20
C THR A 125 -9.31 9.83 -12.95
N LEU A 126 -8.96 8.55 -12.83
CA LEU A 126 -7.75 7.97 -13.44
C LEU A 126 -7.71 8.13 -14.97
N LEU A 127 -8.85 7.98 -15.66
CA LEU A 127 -8.93 8.21 -17.11
C LEU A 127 -8.75 9.69 -17.47
N ALA A 128 -9.37 10.61 -16.73
CA ALA A 128 -9.22 12.03 -16.97
C ALA A 128 -7.76 12.51 -16.83
N GLU A 129 -7.01 11.91 -15.90
CA GLU A 129 -5.58 12.16 -15.72
C GLU A 129 -4.73 11.73 -16.93
N GLN A 130 -5.15 10.66 -17.61
CA GLN A 130 -4.55 10.22 -18.88
C GLN A 130 -5.07 11.02 -20.09
N GLY A 131 -5.94 12.02 -19.88
CA GLY A 131 -6.59 12.77 -20.95
C GLY A 131 -7.61 11.94 -21.74
N LEU A 132 -8.11 10.86 -21.15
CA LEU A 132 -9.08 9.96 -21.74
C LEU A 132 -10.51 10.31 -21.29
N PRO A 133 -11.52 10.05 -22.14
CA PRO A 133 -12.91 10.23 -21.74
C PRO A 133 -13.35 9.15 -20.73
N PRO A 134 -14.40 9.41 -19.93
CA PRO A 134 -15.03 8.39 -19.10
C PRO A 134 -15.55 7.21 -19.96
N ILE A 135 -15.59 6.01 -19.36
CA ILE A 135 -16.16 4.81 -20.00
C ILE A 135 -17.68 4.95 -20.08
N GLU A 136 -18.23 4.84 -21.30
CA GLU A 136 -19.69 4.82 -21.51
C GLU A 136 -20.28 3.48 -21.04
N ASP A 137 -21.47 3.53 -20.42
CA ASP A 137 -22.17 2.36 -19.87
C ASP A 137 -21.24 1.45 -19.04
N ALA A 138 -20.42 2.06 -18.20
CA ALA A 138 -19.41 1.36 -17.41
C ALA A 138 -20.01 0.32 -16.46
N VAL A 139 -19.32 -0.81 -16.30
CA VAL A 139 -19.62 -1.86 -15.32
C VAL A 139 -18.34 -2.25 -14.62
N ALA A 140 -18.38 -2.23 -13.28
CA ALA A 140 -17.33 -2.74 -12.43
C ALA A 140 -17.53 -4.24 -12.18
N PHE A 141 -16.46 -5.03 -12.22
CA PHE A 141 -16.50 -6.47 -11.98
C PHE A 141 -15.16 -7.01 -11.45
N ALA A 142 -15.22 -8.16 -10.79
CA ALA A 142 -14.02 -8.87 -10.35
C ALA A 142 -13.51 -9.83 -11.44
N TRP A 143 -12.21 -9.77 -11.73
CA TRP A 143 -11.53 -10.68 -12.65
C TRP A 143 -10.15 -11.00 -12.11
N ASP A 144 -9.84 -12.29 -11.92
CA ASP A 144 -8.56 -12.79 -11.39
C ASP A 144 -8.09 -12.07 -10.11
N GLY A 145 -9.03 -11.83 -9.18
CA GLY A 145 -8.76 -11.13 -7.91
C GLY A 145 -8.50 -9.63 -8.04
N GLN A 146 -8.65 -9.04 -9.23
CA GLN A 146 -8.60 -7.61 -9.48
C GLN A 146 -9.99 -7.03 -9.70
N THR A 147 -10.13 -5.72 -9.50
CA THR A 147 -11.34 -5.00 -9.91
C THR A 147 -11.09 -4.26 -11.22
N TYR A 148 -11.95 -4.52 -12.20
CA TYR A 148 -11.95 -3.88 -13.50
C TYR A 148 -13.22 -3.06 -13.70
N VAL A 149 -13.11 -1.98 -14.47
CA VAL A 149 -14.24 -1.23 -15.02
C VAL A 149 -14.11 -1.22 -16.54
N ALA A 150 -15.14 -1.72 -17.21
CA ALA A 150 -15.19 -1.82 -18.68
C ALA A 150 -16.61 -1.50 -19.21
N PRO A 151 -16.80 -1.28 -20.52
CA PRO A 151 -18.13 -1.14 -21.11
C PRO A 151 -19.01 -2.37 -20.84
N ALA A 152 -20.29 -2.14 -20.52
CA ALA A 152 -21.23 -3.21 -20.11
C ALA A 152 -21.36 -4.37 -21.10
N ASP A 153 -21.24 -4.08 -22.41
CA ASP A 153 -21.35 -5.06 -23.50
C ASP A 153 -20.07 -5.89 -23.71
N GLN A 154 -18.99 -5.53 -23.02
CA GLN A 154 -17.68 -6.17 -23.12
C GLN A 154 -17.26 -6.91 -21.83
N VAL A 155 -18.06 -6.79 -20.76
CA VAL A 155 -17.85 -7.55 -19.53
C VAL A 155 -18.01 -9.05 -19.80
N PRO A 156 -17.03 -9.90 -19.45
CA PRO A 156 -17.12 -11.33 -19.67
C PRO A 156 -18.36 -11.97 -19.01
N ASP A 157 -18.92 -12.99 -19.66
CA ASP A 157 -20.07 -13.72 -19.12
C ASP A 157 -19.72 -14.45 -17.81
N GLY A 158 -20.62 -14.40 -16.83
CA GLY A 158 -20.51 -15.16 -15.58
C GLY A 158 -19.61 -14.55 -14.51
N VAL A 159 -19.07 -13.36 -14.72
CA VAL A 159 -18.29 -12.63 -13.70
C VAL A 159 -19.21 -11.97 -12.67
N GLU A 160 -18.69 -11.82 -11.45
CA GLU A 160 -19.39 -11.05 -10.40
C GLU A 160 -19.29 -9.56 -10.70
N ARG A 161 -20.45 -8.92 -10.87
CA ARG A 161 -20.56 -7.48 -11.08
C ARG A 161 -20.67 -6.75 -9.73
N LEU A 162 -19.92 -5.67 -9.61
CA LEU A 162 -19.93 -4.77 -8.46
C LEU A 162 -20.94 -3.65 -8.71
N GLU A 163 -22.23 -4.00 -8.83
CA GLU A 163 -23.31 -3.08 -9.20
C GLU A 163 -23.46 -1.92 -8.20
N GLY A 164 -22.78 -0.79 -8.45
CA GLY A 164 -22.91 0.48 -7.71
C GLY A 164 -22.53 0.43 -6.23
N ARG A 165 -21.79 -0.60 -5.80
CA ARG A 165 -21.24 -0.70 -4.45
C ARG A 165 -19.78 -0.25 -4.49
N SER A 166 -19.34 0.53 -3.51
CA SER A 166 -17.90 0.70 -3.27
C SER A 166 -17.28 -0.70 -3.15
N ALA A 167 -16.26 -0.95 -3.96
CA ALA A 167 -15.54 -2.22 -3.96
C ALA A 167 -14.75 -2.39 -2.65
N VAL A 168 -14.29 -1.25 -2.12
CA VAL A 168 -13.61 -1.14 -0.83
C VAL A 168 -14.31 -0.07 -0.01
N ASP A 169 -14.42 -0.28 1.30
CA ASP A 169 -14.96 0.72 2.21
C ASP A 169 -14.08 2.00 2.18
N PRO A 170 -14.65 3.19 1.92
CA PRO A 170 -13.89 4.44 1.88
C PRO A 170 -13.07 4.70 3.15
N ALA A 171 -13.54 4.27 4.33
CA ALA A 171 -12.80 4.41 5.58
C ALA A 171 -11.52 3.54 5.58
N VAL A 172 -11.56 2.39 4.93
CA VAL A 172 -10.39 1.50 4.78
C VAL A 172 -9.40 2.07 3.76
N VAL A 173 -9.89 2.67 2.67
CA VAL A 173 -9.03 3.38 1.70
C VAL A 173 -8.31 4.55 2.39
N GLU A 174 -9.04 5.35 3.17
CA GLU A 174 -8.44 6.45 3.92
C GLU A 174 -7.41 5.95 4.94
N LEU A 175 -7.71 4.89 5.70
CA LEU A 175 -6.74 4.28 6.62
C LEU A 175 -5.43 3.88 5.92
N GLN A 176 -5.51 3.29 4.73
CA GLN A 176 -4.34 2.92 3.94
C GLN A 176 -3.50 4.13 3.53
N GLN A 177 -4.14 5.25 3.21
CA GLN A 177 -3.43 6.50 2.92
C GLN A 177 -2.79 7.06 4.19
N SER A 178 -3.55 7.16 5.27
CA SER A 178 -3.10 7.76 6.52
C SER A 178 -1.94 7.02 7.19
N VAL A 179 -1.80 5.69 7.06
CA VAL A 179 -0.60 4.97 7.57
C VAL A 179 0.69 5.35 6.85
N THR A 180 0.60 5.78 5.58
CA THR A 180 1.76 6.17 4.78
C THR A 180 1.96 7.68 4.69
N ASP A 181 1.00 8.46 5.21
CA ASP A 181 1.04 9.91 5.16
C ASP A 181 2.25 10.50 5.89
N ARG A 182 2.91 11.42 5.18
CA ARG A 182 4.11 12.13 5.56
C ARG A 182 3.84 13.51 6.18
N VAL A 183 2.59 14.00 6.19
CA VAL A 183 2.23 15.32 6.72
C VAL A 183 1.93 15.28 8.22
N ASP A 184 0.96 14.46 8.62
CA ASP A 184 0.51 14.30 10.01
C ASP A 184 0.12 12.87 10.41
N GLY A 185 0.01 11.95 9.46
CA GLY A 185 -0.34 10.55 9.64
C GLY A 185 0.79 9.64 10.14
N GLY A 186 0.69 8.36 9.83
CA GLY A 186 1.48 7.27 10.41
C GLY A 186 2.98 7.36 10.13
N ALA A 187 3.36 7.97 9.00
CA ALA A 187 4.75 8.11 8.56
C ALA A 187 5.32 9.54 8.69
N SER A 188 4.59 10.46 9.34
CA SER A 188 4.97 11.88 9.46
C SER A 188 6.11 12.17 10.45
N THR A 189 6.36 11.26 11.39
CA THR A 189 7.43 11.43 12.40
C THR A 189 7.95 10.08 12.89
N CYS A 190 9.20 10.06 13.37
CA CYS A 190 9.78 8.88 14.02
C CYS A 190 9.16 8.69 15.42
N ARG A 191 8.07 7.91 15.47
CA ARG A 191 7.40 7.49 16.72
C ARG A 191 8.08 6.28 17.34
N THR A 192 7.96 6.11 18.65
CA THR A 192 8.15 4.80 19.30
C THR A 192 7.02 3.85 18.91
N VAL A 193 7.21 2.53 19.07
CA VAL A 193 6.14 1.54 18.79
C VAL A 193 4.87 1.84 19.59
N ALA A 194 5.01 2.20 20.87
CA ALA A 194 3.87 2.54 21.72
C ALA A 194 3.11 3.80 21.24
N GLU A 195 3.84 4.83 20.77
CA GLU A 195 3.22 6.01 20.16
C GLU A 195 2.57 5.67 18.81
N GLY A 196 3.15 4.74 18.04
CA GLY A 196 2.57 4.25 16.79
C GLY A 196 1.27 3.47 17.01
N VAL A 197 1.21 2.66 18.08
CA VAL A 197 -0.02 1.96 18.49
C VAL A 197 -1.10 2.95 18.90
N ALA A 198 -0.77 3.91 19.77
CA ALA A 198 -1.73 4.93 20.20
C ALA A 198 -2.26 5.75 19.00
N TRP A 199 -1.39 6.13 18.06
CA TRP A 199 -1.81 6.78 16.82
C TRP A 199 -2.75 5.90 15.99
N ALA A 200 -2.44 4.61 15.84
CA ALA A 200 -3.29 3.70 15.07
C ALA A 200 -4.67 3.49 15.72
N GLU A 201 -4.73 3.44 17.05
CA GLU A 201 -6.01 3.36 17.80
C GLU A 201 -6.85 4.63 17.57
N ASP A 202 -6.27 5.82 17.75
CA ASP A 202 -6.94 7.10 17.51
C ASP A 202 -7.46 7.22 16.06
N GLU A 203 -6.70 6.68 15.11
CA GLU A 203 -7.05 6.72 13.69
C GLU A 203 -8.19 5.77 13.32
N LEU A 204 -8.20 4.56 13.88
CA LEU A 204 -9.33 3.64 13.73
C LEU A 204 -10.62 4.23 14.32
N ASP A 205 -10.53 4.85 15.50
CA ASP A 205 -11.66 5.53 16.15
C ASP A 205 -12.17 6.70 15.28
N ARG A 206 -11.26 7.51 14.72
CA ARG A 206 -11.61 8.63 13.84
C ARG A 206 -12.37 8.16 12.59
N LEU A 207 -11.95 7.03 12.02
CA LEU A 207 -12.53 6.45 10.82
C LEU A 207 -13.78 5.60 11.09
N GLY A 208 -14.16 5.42 12.37
CA GLY A 208 -15.32 4.60 12.76
C GLY A 208 -15.13 3.11 12.50
N LEU A 209 -13.88 2.64 12.53
CA LEU A 209 -13.50 1.25 12.29
C LEU A 209 -13.50 0.45 13.61
N ASP A 210 -14.61 0.51 14.35
CA ASP A 210 -14.74 -0.06 15.71
C ASP A 210 -14.52 -1.59 15.79
N ASP A 211 -14.67 -2.30 14.66
CA ASP A 211 -14.49 -3.74 14.56
C ASP A 211 -13.07 -4.15 14.10
N TRP A 212 -12.17 -3.18 13.96
CA TRP A 212 -10.76 -3.40 13.66
C TRP A 212 -9.91 -3.47 14.93
N SER A 213 -8.69 -3.98 14.80
CA SER A 213 -7.75 -4.12 15.91
C SER A 213 -6.39 -3.51 15.61
N VAL A 214 -5.63 -3.17 16.65
CA VAL A 214 -4.21 -2.80 16.51
C VAL A 214 -3.36 -3.97 17.02
N GLY A 215 -2.48 -4.47 16.15
CA GLY A 215 -1.53 -5.54 16.45
C GLY A 215 -0.11 -4.98 16.54
N GLU A 216 0.71 -5.58 17.41
CA GLU A 216 2.14 -5.29 17.51
C GLU A 216 2.97 -6.41 16.91
N HIS A 217 4.03 -6.05 16.19
CA HIS A 217 5.15 -6.95 15.93
C HIS A 217 6.27 -6.73 16.94
N ASP A 218 6.97 -7.81 17.29
CA ASP A 218 8.14 -7.76 18.19
C ASP A 218 9.09 -6.66 17.72
N ALA A 219 9.36 -5.71 18.61
CA ALA A 219 10.33 -4.65 18.35
C ALA A 219 11.66 -5.28 17.96
N LEU A 220 12.25 -4.81 16.84
CA LEU A 220 13.66 -5.07 16.61
C LEU A 220 14.43 -4.57 17.84
N PRO A 221 15.47 -5.29 18.31
CA PRO A 221 16.35 -4.74 19.34
C PRO A 221 16.86 -3.38 18.87
N GLU A 222 17.15 -2.48 19.82
CA GLU A 222 17.73 -1.15 19.56
C GLU A 222 18.68 -1.20 18.37
N GLY A 223 18.51 -0.28 17.41
CA GLY A 223 19.28 -0.25 16.18
C GLY A 223 20.76 -0.42 16.51
N ALA A 224 21.42 -1.35 15.82
CA ALA A 224 22.86 -1.52 15.97
C ALA A 224 23.50 -0.13 15.86
N ASP A 225 24.34 0.21 16.84
CA ASP A 225 25.05 1.49 16.94
C ASP A 225 24.25 2.72 17.42
N GLY A 226 23.09 2.52 18.04
CA GLY A 226 22.29 3.62 18.64
C GLY A 226 21.46 4.40 17.61
N THR A 227 21.23 3.80 16.44
CA THR A 227 20.33 4.33 15.41
C THR A 227 18.89 4.33 15.96
N PRO A 228 18.13 5.43 15.86
CA PRO A 228 16.74 5.47 16.29
C PRO A 228 15.93 4.39 15.58
N VAL A 229 15.17 3.60 16.35
CA VAL A 229 14.21 2.65 15.81
C VAL A 229 12.86 3.37 15.75
N CYS A 230 12.35 3.60 14.54
CA CYS A 230 11.07 4.26 14.33
C CYS A 230 9.97 3.23 14.14
N ALA A 231 8.78 3.53 14.64
CA ALA A 231 7.59 2.74 14.33
C ALA A 231 7.23 2.87 12.84
N PHE A 232 6.68 1.81 12.28
CA PHE A 232 5.97 1.84 11.01
C PHE A 232 4.64 1.12 11.17
N ALA A 233 3.63 1.54 10.42
CA ALA A 233 2.31 0.92 10.42
C ALA A 233 2.01 0.32 9.04
N THR A 234 1.28 -0.79 9.02
CA THR A 234 0.74 -1.42 7.80
C THR A 234 -0.70 -1.84 8.04
N VAL A 235 -1.52 -1.86 7.00
CA VAL A 235 -2.92 -2.25 7.08
C VAL A 235 -3.08 -3.70 6.62
N ASP A 236 -3.55 -4.58 7.50
CA ASP A 236 -4.00 -5.93 7.17
C ASP A 236 -5.51 -5.93 6.98
N VAL A 237 -5.96 -5.78 5.73
CA VAL A 237 -7.38 -5.74 5.38
C VAL A 237 -8.08 -7.08 5.66
N GLY A 238 -7.39 -8.21 5.45
CA GLY A 238 -7.95 -9.54 5.67
C GLY A 238 -8.12 -9.87 7.16
N GLY A 239 -7.17 -9.44 7.97
CA GLY A 239 -7.21 -9.52 9.44
C GLY A 239 -8.01 -8.40 10.10
N ARG A 240 -8.39 -7.35 9.36
CA ARG A 240 -9.01 -6.12 9.87
C ARG A 240 -8.18 -5.53 11.01
N ALA A 241 -6.91 -5.30 10.73
CA ALA A 241 -5.96 -4.81 11.71
C ALA A 241 -5.01 -3.76 11.15
N VAL A 242 -4.56 -2.85 12.01
CA VAL A 242 -3.35 -2.06 11.79
C VAL A 242 -2.22 -2.74 12.54
N VAL A 243 -1.15 -3.07 11.83
CA VAL A 243 0.00 -3.73 12.41
C VAL A 243 1.15 -2.73 12.55
N VAL A 244 1.58 -2.52 13.79
CA VAL A 244 2.66 -1.61 14.15
C VAL A 244 3.93 -2.40 14.43
N GLY A 245 4.99 -2.09 13.68
CA GLY A 245 6.31 -2.68 13.84
C GLY A 245 7.38 -1.62 14.11
N ALA A 246 8.61 -2.08 14.29
CA ALA A 246 9.76 -1.21 14.51
C ALA A 246 10.78 -1.40 13.37
N SER A 247 11.25 -0.31 12.77
CA SER A 247 12.28 -0.29 11.74
C SER A 247 13.53 0.40 12.26
N GLY A 248 14.69 -0.27 12.13
CA GLY A 248 15.99 0.28 12.52
C GLY A 248 16.59 1.26 11.51
N SER A 249 15.88 1.56 10.43
CA SER A 249 16.26 2.56 9.42
C SER A 249 15.08 3.48 9.16
N SER A 250 15.27 4.80 9.31
CA SER A 250 14.46 5.76 8.58
C SER A 250 14.73 5.58 7.08
N ASP A 251 13.71 5.76 6.25
CA ASP A 251 13.89 5.80 4.79
C ASP A 251 14.57 7.10 4.32
N GLY A 252 14.81 8.05 5.25
CA GLY A 252 15.50 9.32 5.02
C GLY A 252 14.71 10.30 4.13
N ILE A 253 13.50 9.94 3.72
CA ILE A 253 12.75 10.68 2.69
C ILE A 253 12.35 12.09 3.14
N LEU A 254 12.09 12.27 4.44
CA LEU A 254 11.76 13.56 5.04
C LEU A 254 13.00 14.46 5.20
N GLU A 255 14.19 13.91 5.00
CA GLU A 255 15.45 14.67 4.99
C GLU A 255 15.72 15.27 3.59
N ASP A 256 15.01 14.81 2.56
CA ASP A 256 15.06 15.41 1.23
C ASP A 256 14.48 16.84 1.28
N PRO A 257 15.24 17.88 0.87
CA PRO A 257 14.77 19.26 0.97
C PRO A 257 13.51 19.58 0.16
N VAL A 258 13.28 18.90 -0.96
CA VAL A 258 12.08 19.09 -1.79
C VAL A 258 10.88 18.48 -1.08
N VAL A 259 11.00 17.24 -0.60
CA VAL A 259 9.93 16.58 0.17
C VAL A 259 9.61 17.37 1.44
N ALA A 260 10.63 17.80 2.20
CA ALA A 260 10.46 18.59 3.40
C ALA A 260 9.73 19.93 3.12
N ALA A 261 10.01 20.58 1.99
CA ALA A 261 9.33 21.80 1.58
C ALA A 261 7.85 21.54 1.25
N ILE A 262 7.54 20.43 0.55
CA ILE A 262 6.16 20.01 0.25
C ILE A 262 5.41 19.74 1.55
N VAL A 263 5.95 18.90 2.44
CA VAL A 263 5.35 18.58 3.75
C VAL A 263 5.07 19.86 4.54
N SER A 264 6.04 20.79 4.60
CA SER A 264 5.85 22.06 5.30
C SER A 264 4.74 22.92 4.67
N ALA A 265 4.62 22.95 3.35
CA ALA A 265 3.59 23.71 2.65
C ALA A 265 2.20 23.11 2.89
N LEU A 266 2.06 21.80 2.77
CA LEU A 266 0.81 21.08 3.01
C LEU A 266 0.36 21.23 4.46
N LYS A 267 1.26 21.03 5.42
CA LYS A 267 0.95 21.15 6.85
C LYS A 267 0.48 22.55 7.22
N SER A 268 1.25 23.57 6.86
CA SER A 268 0.94 24.95 7.23
C SER A 268 -0.27 25.52 6.49
N GLY A 269 -0.48 25.11 5.23
CA GLY A 269 -1.58 25.61 4.40
C GLY A 269 -2.90 24.88 4.61
N ILE A 270 -2.87 23.57 4.91
CA ILE A 270 -4.06 22.72 4.97
C ILE A 270 -4.35 22.30 6.42
N THR A 271 -3.49 21.45 6.99
CA THR A 271 -3.69 20.88 8.34
C THR A 271 -3.85 21.96 9.40
N ASP A 272 -2.97 22.96 9.41
CA ASP A 272 -3.00 24.06 10.39
C ASP A 272 -3.94 25.21 9.96
N GLY A 273 -4.28 25.28 8.67
CA GLY A 273 -4.97 26.41 8.05
C GLY A 273 -6.49 26.37 8.14
N CYS A 274 -7.08 25.20 8.36
CA CYS A 274 -8.52 24.94 8.30
C CYS A 274 -9.19 25.55 7.06
N VAL A 275 -9.00 24.90 5.91
CA VAL A 275 -9.47 25.38 4.60
C VAL A 275 -10.52 24.44 4.01
N SER A 276 -11.22 24.91 2.97
CA SER A 276 -12.16 24.07 2.21
C SER A 276 -11.43 23.07 1.31
N LEU A 277 -12.12 22.05 0.81
CA LEU A 277 -11.56 21.06 -0.12
C LEU A 277 -10.94 21.71 -1.37
N GLY A 278 -11.62 22.71 -1.93
CA GLY A 278 -11.14 23.42 -3.12
C GLY A 278 -9.87 24.23 -2.86
N GLU A 279 -9.78 24.88 -1.70
CA GLU A 279 -8.58 25.60 -1.28
C GLU A 279 -7.42 24.65 -0.95
N ALA A 280 -7.70 23.54 -0.25
CA ALA A 280 -6.74 22.50 0.04
C ALA A 280 -6.11 21.92 -1.24
N ARG A 281 -6.95 21.62 -2.24
CA ARG A 281 -6.47 21.17 -3.55
C ARG A 281 -5.53 22.19 -4.19
N ALA A 282 -5.90 23.47 -4.21
CA ALA A 282 -5.08 24.51 -4.80
C ALA A 282 -3.72 24.66 -4.10
N ILE A 283 -3.69 24.52 -2.76
CA ILE A 283 -2.46 24.53 -1.97
C ILE A 283 -1.59 23.30 -2.30
N ALA A 284 -2.21 22.12 -2.42
CA ALA A 284 -1.51 20.90 -2.80
C ALA A 284 -0.91 21.00 -4.20
N ASP A 285 -1.69 21.43 -5.19
CA ASP A 285 -1.24 21.61 -6.57
C ASP A 285 -0.06 22.60 -6.66
N GLU A 286 -0.10 23.70 -5.89
CA GLU A 286 1.00 24.68 -5.82
C GLU A 286 2.26 24.06 -5.16
N ALA A 287 2.10 23.30 -4.07
CA ALA A 287 3.21 22.65 -3.38
C ALA A 287 3.94 21.64 -4.29
N LEU A 288 3.21 20.98 -5.19
CA LEU A 288 3.73 19.96 -6.10
C LEU A 288 4.38 20.52 -7.37
N THR A 289 4.33 21.84 -7.62
CA THR A 289 4.91 22.47 -8.82
C THR A 289 6.41 22.22 -9.02
N SER A 290 7.12 21.90 -7.93
CA SER A 290 8.56 21.61 -7.93
C SER A 290 8.90 20.13 -8.19
N VAL A 291 7.88 19.26 -8.27
CA VAL A 291 8.01 17.83 -8.54
C VAL A 291 7.82 17.59 -10.02
N ASP A 292 8.72 16.83 -10.64
CA ASP A 292 8.55 16.39 -12.02
C ASP A 292 7.57 15.20 -12.07
N GLY A 293 6.45 15.38 -12.76
CA GLY A 293 5.45 14.33 -13.01
C GLY A 293 4.76 13.73 -11.78
N PRO A 294 4.34 14.54 -10.77
CA PRO A 294 3.55 14.03 -9.66
C PRO A 294 2.26 13.40 -10.17
N PHE A 295 1.69 12.46 -9.41
CA PHE A 295 0.30 12.10 -9.64
C PHE A 295 -0.57 13.33 -9.38
N PRO A 296 -1.65 13.53 -10.15
CA PRO A 296 -2.58 14.61 -9.88
C PRO A 296 -3.16 14.50 -8.48
N THR A 297 -3.38 15.65 -7.85
CA THR A 297 -4.00 15.69 -6.52
C THR A 297 -5.38 15.05 -6.59
N THR A 298 -5.65 14.09 -5.71
CA THR A 298 -6.98 13.50 -5.53
C THR A 298 -7.77 14.33 -4.54
N SER A 299 -9.06 14.56 -4.81
CA SER A 299 -9.94 15.33 -3.93
C SER A 299 -11.16 14.49 -3.55
N VAL A 300 -11.33 14.24 -2.26
CA VAL A 300 -12.40 13.41 -1.70
C VAL A 300 -13.33 14.29 -0.86
N PRO A 301 -14.60 14.48 -1.27
CA PRO A 301 -15.56 15.24 -0.47
C PRO A 301 -15.83 14.58 0.89
N ASP A 302 -15.66 15.35 1.96
CA ASP A 302 -16.04 14.98 3.33
C ASP A 302 -16.77 16.17 3.97
N GLU A 303 -18.09 16.22 3.77
CA GLU A 303 -18.96 17.27 4.33
C GLU A 303 -19.16 17.15 5.85
N SER A 304 -18.69 16.06 6.47
CA SER A 304 -18.74 15.87 7.92
C SER A 304 -17.54 16.52 8.63
N ALA A 305 -16.44 16.72 7.91
CA ALA A 305 -15.26 17.39 8.43
C ALA A 305 -15.48 18.91 8.55
N ALA A 306 -14.95 19.49 9.63
CA ALA A 306 -14.98 20.94 9.83
C ALA A 306 -13.96 21.70 8.97
N CYS A 307 -12.88 21.02 8.59
CA CYS A 307 -11.73 21.54 7.88
C CYS A 307 -11.19 20.46 6.94
N ALA A 308 -10.48 20.84 5.88
CA ALA A 308 -9.76 19.88 5.05
C ALA A 308 -8.55 19.28 5.77
N ARG A 309 -8.23 18.04 5.38
CA ARG A 309 -7.04 17.26 5.76
C ARG A 309 -6.34 16.77 4.49
N VAL A 310 -5.08 16.36 4.61
CA VAL A 310 -4.24 16.00 3.47
C VAL A 310 -3.35 14.81 3.82
N ASP A 311 -3.31 13.84 2.92
CA ASP A 311 -2.35 12.75 2.93
C ASP A 311 -1.33 12.94 1.80
N LEU A 312 -0.05 12.78 2.11
CA LEU A 312 1.07 12.78 1.18
C LEU A 312 1.76 11.41 1.23
N PHE A 313 1.70 10.70 0.12
CA PHE A 313 2.53 9.53 -0.13
C PHE A 313 3.74 9.89 -0.98
N VAL A 314 4.93 9.40 -0.58
CA VAL A 314 6.17 9.55 -1.35
C VAL A 314 6.83 8.19 -1.52
N GLY A 315 6.87 7.71 -2.77
CA GLY A 315 7.50 6.44 -3.15
C GLY A 315 8.09 6.51 -4.56
N GLY A 316 7.66 5.61 -5.45
CA GLY A 316 8.04 5.67 -6.87
C GLY A 316 7.49 6.91 -7.61
N ASN A 317 6.52 7.60 -7.00
CA ASN A 317 5.99 8.89 -7.39
C ASN A 317 5.49 9.62 -6.11
N VAL A 318 5.13 10.89 -6.22
CA VAL A 318 4.47 11.70 -5.20
C VAL A 318 2.97 11.70 -5.48
N GLN A 319 2.16 11.35 -4.47
CA GLN A 319 0.70 11.35 -4.51
C GLN A 319 0.17 12.18 -3.35
N VAL A 320 -0.81 13.04 -3.63
CA VAL A 320 -1.49 13.84 -2.61
C VAL A 320 -2.99 13.60 -2.71
N THR A 321 -3.60 13.31 -1.56
CA THR A 321 -5.05 13.19 -1.42
C THR A 321 -5.53 14.21 -0.42
N VAL A 322 -6.51 15.03 -0.79
CA VAL A 322 -7.16 15.98 0.11
C VAL A 322 -8.58 15.53 0.41
N TYR A 323 -8.94 15.53 1.69
CA TYR A 323 -10.30 15.26 2.17
C TYR A 323 -10.84 16.52 2.83
N GLY A 324 -12.13 16.81 2.71
CA GLY A 324 -12.69 17.94 3.43
C GLY A 324 -14.02 18.45 2.89
N PRO A 325 -14.60 19.45 3.56
CA PRO A 325 -15.90 19.96 3.19
C PRO A 325 -15.78 20.87 1.96
N SER A 326 -16.85 20.94 1.17
CA SER A 326 -16.96 21.87 0.04
C SER A 326 -16.80 23.34 0.45
N SER A 327 -17.05 23.68 1.71
CA SER A 327 -16.86 25.02 2.29
C SER A 327 -16.56 24.95 3.78
N VAL A 328 -15.81 25.93 4.30
CA VAL A 328 -15.63 26.14 5.74
C VAL A 328 -16.60 27.24 6.20
N GLY A 329 -17.20 27.03 7.37
CA GLY A 329 -18.23 27.92 7.96
C GLY A 329 -17.69 29.16 8.67
#